data_AF-A0A926Q4J5-F1
#
_entry.id   AF-A0A926Q4J5-F1
#
_cell.length_a   1.000
_cell.length_b   1.000
_cell.length_c   1.000
_cell.angle_alpha   90.00
_cell.angle_beta   90.00
_cell.angle_gamma   90.00
#
_symmetry.space_group_name_H-M   'P 1'
#
loop_
_entity.id
_entity.type
_entity.pdbx_description
1 polymer ?
#
loop_
_entity_poly.entity_id
_entity_poly.type
_entity_poly.pdbx_seq_one_letter_code
_entity_poly.pdbx_strand_id
1 'polypeptide(L)'
;MTLEQNKPVETLIDIQIDDNGYIGFGDFESVPFNKTYLHLLGHFKRDLRTCKMLESYVIRYFPEKFKLLIDLFDKTGYTWIKFPKFYSFSLKQNNDIIDNFLVQIKKGDINSLELPHFFLARDLLSVDLPKRFHQYLLKKEIFSIYLYPIYDVQHNSNGNTLLKIKNLEDENFILEVDEIDLIIMKTIKKPIRYDSFISNMKNYVEDRDNEIENQLIELINKRIIFLITCKLILIYK
;
A
#
# COMPACT_ATOMS: atom_id res chain seq x y z
N MET A 1 10.34 18.84 28.26
CA MET A 1 11.05 19.68 29.25
C MET A 1 11.95 18.79 30.09
N THR A 2 13.28 18.95 30.03
CA THR A 2 14.13 18.65 31.18
C THR A 2 14.32 19.96 31.93
N LEU A 3 13.78 20.04 33.16
CA LEU A 3 13.65 21.25 33.98
C LEU A 3 14.98 21.88 34.42
N GLU A 4 16.13 21.32 34.07
CA GLU A 4 17.40 21.63 34.74
C GLU A 4 18.32 22.63 34.02
N GLN A 5 18.04 23.06 32.77
CA GLN A 5 19.02 23.88 32.03
C GLN A 5 18.52 25.17 31.38
N ASN A 6 17.23 25.52 31.45
CA ASN A 6 16.66 26.75 30.85
C ASN A 6 17.11 27.01 29.39
N LYS A 7 17.49 25.95 28.68
CA LYS A 7 17.86 26.02 27.27
C LYS A 7 16.59 25.84 26.45
N PRO A 8 16.33 26.70 25.45
CA PRO A 8 15.27 26.45 24.50
C PRO A 8 15.57 25.13 23.80
N VAL A 9 14.70 24.15 23.99
CA VAL A 9 14.76 22.89 23.25
C VAL A 9 13.95 23.13 21.99
N GLU A 10 14.63 23.30 20.88
CA GLU A 10 13.98 23.25 19.57
C GLU A 10 13.55 21.82 19.31
N THR A 11 12.24 21.62 19.17
CA THR A 11 11.67 20.34 18.76
C THR A 11 11.58 20.32 17.24
N LEU A 12 11.78 19.15 16.64
CA LEU A 12 11.62 18.99 15.18
C LEU A 12 10.17 19.22 14.70
N ILE A 13 9.23 19.22 15.65
CA ILE A 13 7.80 19.40 15.46
C ILE A 13 7.36 20.50 16.42
N ASP A 14 6.83 21.60 15.90
CA ASP A 14 6.36 22.75 16.68
C ASP A 14 4.94 22.57 17.26
N ILE A 15 4.35 21.40 17.03
CA ILE A 15 3.00 21.06 17.48
C ILE A 15 3.09 20.37 18.84
N GLN A 16 2.48 20.98 19.85
CA GLN A 16 2.25 20.35 21.14
C GLN A 16 1.00 19.45 21.02
N ILE A 17 1.19 18.14 21.15
CA ILE A 17 0.10 17.16 21.11
C ILE A 17 -0.08 16.62 22.53
N ASP A 18 -1.29 16.72 23.06
CA ASP A 18 -1.63 16.19 24.38
C ASP A 18 -1.51 14.67 24.41
N ASP A 19 -1.22 14.13 25.60
CA ASP A 19 -1.18 12.69 25.80
C ASP A 19 -2.57 12.08 25.51
N ASN A 20 -2.64 11.10 24.61
CA ASN A 20 -3.88 10.56 24.02
C ASN A 20 -4.76 11.54 23.20
N GLY A 21 -4.29 12.75 22.91
CA GLY A 21 -4.99 13.73 22.05
C GLY A 21 -4.90 13.45 20.54
N TYR A 22 -4.52 12.23 20.17
CA TYR A 22 -4.17 11.84 18.80
C TYR A 22 -5.42 11.53 17.96
N ILE A 23 -5.87 12.46 17.11
CA ILE A 23 -6.99 12.24 16.18
C ILE A 23 -6.48 11.72 14.83
N GLY A 24 -6.95 10.55 14.41
CA GLY A 24 -6.68 9.99 13.08
C GLY A 24 -5.41 9.13 12.94
N PHE A 25 -4.75 8.68 14.01
CA PHE A 25 -3.40 8.09 13.90
C PHE A 25 -3.32 6.60 13.58
N GLY A 26 -4.46 5.88 13.55
CA GLY A 26 -4.51 4.45 13.21
C GLY A 26 -4.72 4.15 11.72
N ASP A 27 -4.90 5.17 10.89
CA ASP A 27 -5.16 5.01 9.46
C ASP A 27 -3.88 5.31 8.67
N PHE A 28 -3.05 4.27 8.55
CA PHE A 28 -1.79 4.27 7.81
C PHE A 28 -1.99 4.46 6.30
N GLU A 29 -3.19 4.17 5.81
CA GLU A 29 -3.52 4.20 4.39
C GLU A 29 -3.60 5.64 3.87
N SER A 30 -3.92 6.59 4.73
CA SER A 30 -3.98 8.02 4.39
C SER A 30 -2.69 8.79 4.68
N VAL A 31 -1.68 8.16 5.28
CA VAL A 31 -0.36 8.80 5.53
C VAL A 31 0.32 9.29 4.25
N PRO A 32 0.26 8.57 3.11
CA PRO A 32 0.89 9.05 1.89
C PRO A 32 0.30 10.35 1.30
N PHE A 33 -0.88 10.82 1.76
CA PHE A 33 -1.54 11.97 1.13
C PHE A 33 -2.32 12.92 2.04
N ASN A 34 -2.76 12.51 3.23
CA ASN A 34 -3.58 13.32 4.14
C ASN A 34 -2.95 13.52 5.53
N LYS A 35 -1.86 12.83 5.88
CA LYS A 35 -1.18 12.99 7.18
C LYS A 35 0.29 13.29 6.98
N THR A 36 0.80 14.23 7.77
CA THR A 36 2.22 14.66 7.71
C THR A 36 3.10 13.91 8.71
N TYR A 37 2.50 13.08 9.56
CA TYR A 37 3.18 12.45 10.68
C TYR A 37 2.51 11.15 11.07
N LEU A 38 3.31 10.25 11.64
CA LEU A 38 2.93 8.91 12.01
C LEU A 38 3.34 8.66 13.46
N HIS A 39 2.38 8.29 14.31
CA HIS A 39 2.68 7.83 15.66
C HIS A 39 2.37 6.33 15.73
N LEU A 40 3.42 5.51 15.86
CA LEU A 40 3.28 4.08 16.11
C LEU A 40 2.97 3.86 17.60
N LEU A 41 1.69 3.89 17.99
CA LEU A 41 1.26 3.50 19.35
C LEU A 41 0.78 2.05 19.40
N GLY A 42 1.00 1.40 20.56
CA GLY A 42 0.36 0.12 20.89
C GLY A 42 0.68 -1.03 19.92
N HIS A 43 -0.38 -1.73 19.49
CA HIS A 43 -0.30 -2.96 18.70
C HIS A 43 0.27 -2.76 17.29
N PHE A 44 0.16 -1.56 16.71
CA PHE A 44 0.66 -1.27 15.35
C PHE A 44 2.18 -1.41 15.22
N LYS A 45 2.94 -1.29 16.32
CA LYS A 45 4.40 -1.56 16.33
C LYS A 45 4.75 -3.01 15.98
N ARG A 46 3.78 -3.92 16.13
CA ARG A 46 3.93 -5.36 15.88
C ARG A 46 3.05 -5.85 14.74
N ASP A 47 2.29 -4.95 14.12
CA ASP A 47 1.45 -5.28 12.98
C ASP A 47 2.32 -5.41 11.73
N LEU A 48 2.42 -6.64 11.21
CA LEU A 48 3.30 -6.96 10.08
C LEU A 48 2.98 -6.12 8.85
N ARG A 49 1.68 -5.89 8.56
CA ARG A 49 1.24 -5.08 7.42
C ARG A 49 1.77 -3.65 7.53
N THR A 50 1.56 -3.02 8.68
CA THR A 50 2.04 -1.67 8.98
C THR A 50 3.56 -1.60 8.84
N CYS A 51 4.30 -2.55 9.43
CA CYS A 51 5.75 -2.61 9.30
C CYS A 51 6.20 -2.72 7.83
N LYS A 52 5.54 -3.57 7.02
CA LYS A 52 5.86 -3.73 5.59
C LYS A 52 5.49 -2.51 4.75
N MET A 53 4.45 -1.76 5.10
CA MET A 53 4.13 -0.48 4.46
C MET A 53 5.23 0.55 4.73
N LEU A 54 5.72 0.64 5.96
CA LEU A 54 6.81 1.56 6.33
C LEU A 54 8.13 1.17 5.68
N GLU A 55 8.47 -0.11 5.68
CA GLU A 55 9.62 -0.63 4.95
C GLU A 55 9.56 -0.22 3.47
N SER A 56 8.44 -0.48 2.81
CA SER A 56 8.24 -0.13 1.38
C SER A 56 8.41 1.39 1.17
N TYR A 57 7.89 2.22 2.08
CA TYR A 57 8.03 3.68 2.02
C TYR A 57 9.50 4.13 2.14
N VAL A 58 10.24 3.60 3.13
CA VAL A 58 11.65 3.95 3.34
C VAL A 58 12.50 3.49 2.16
N ILE A 59 12.27 2.28 1.65
CA ILE A 59 12.97 1.78 0.45
C ILE A 59 12.63 2.67 -0.74
N ARG A 60 11.37 3.09 -0.92
CA ARG A 60 10.95 3.94 -2.05
C ARG A 60 11.65 5.30 -2.08
N TYR A 61 11.69 5.98 -0.94
CA TYR A 61 12.09 7.40 -0.85
C TYR A 61 13.48 7.65 -0.24
N PHE A 62 14.00 6.70 0.53
CA PHE A 62 15.29 6.80 1.20
C PHE A 62 16.11 5.48 1.08
N PRO A 63 16.23 4.90 -0.12
CA PRO A 63 16.84 3.58 -0.29
C PRO A 63 18.29 3.55 0.22
N GLU A 64 19.06 4.63 0.04
CA GLU A 64 20.44 4.69 0.52
C GLU A 64 20.51 4.63 2.06
N LYS A 65 19.52 5.22 2.75
CA LYS A 65 19.43 5.16 4.22
C LYS A 65 19.00 3.78 4.69
N PHE A 66 18.09 3.14 3.95
CA PHE A 66 17.70 1.75 4.23
C PHE A 66 18.91 0.81 4.10
N LYS A 67 19.74 0.99 3.07
CA LYS A 67 20.98 0.24 2.90
C LYS A 67 21.93 0.42 4.09
N LEU A 68 22.11 1.65 4.59
CA LEU A 68 22.93 1.88 5.78
C LEU A 68 22.42 1.10 7.00
N LEU A 69 21.10 0.97 7.16
CA LEU A 69 20.52 0.14 8.24
C LEU A 69 20.85 -1.33 8.04
N ILE A 70 20.66 -1.88 6.83
CA ILE A 70 21.02 -3.26 6.50
C ILE A 70 22.50 -3.52 6.81
N ASP A 71 23.40 -2.65 6.33
CA ASP A 71 24.84 -2.78 6.53
C ASP A 71 25.24 -2.74 8.02
N LEU A 72 24.47 -2.03 8.87
CA LEU A 72 24.68 -2.02 10.32
C LEU A 72 24.23 -3.32 10.97
N PHE A 73 23.11 -3.90 10.54
CA PHE A 73 22.60 -5.16 11.07
C PHE A 73 23.41 -6.37 10.58
N ASP A 74 23.89 -6.38 9.32
CA ASP A 74 24.72 -7.47 8.80
C ASP A 74 26.02 -7.61 9.60
N LYS A 75 26.60 -6.50 10.09
CA LYS A 75 27.76 -6.50 10.99
C LYS A 75 27.49 -7.20 12.33
N THR A 76 26.23 -7.37 12.71
CA THR A 76 25.83 -8.06 13.94
C THR A 76 25.62 -9.56 13.74
N GLY A 77 25.83 -10.09 12.52
CA GLY A 77 25.70 -11.51 12.20
C GLY A 77 24.26 -11.98 11.94
N TYR A 78 23.29 -11.06 11.91
CA TYR A 78 21.93 -11.35 11.53
C TYR A 78 21.70 -11.01 10.06
N THR A 79 21.39 -12.00 9.22
CA THR A 79 21.00 -11.77 7.81
C THR A 79 19.49 -11.56 7.75
N TRP A 80 19.04 -10.31 7.76
CA TRP A 80 17.61 -9.99 7.89
C TRP A 80 16.83 -10.04 6.58
N ILE A 81 17.39 -9.57 5.46
CA ILE A 81 16.58 -9.34 4.25
C ILE A 81 17.32 -9.79 2.98
N LYS A 82 16.66 -10.66 2.20
CA LYS A 82 17.14 -11.09 0.89
C LYS A 82 16.61 -10.17 -0.19
N PHE A 83 17.29 -9.05 -0.41
CA PHE A 83 17.07 -8.28 -1.63
C PHE A 83 17.66 -9.00 -2.84
N PRO A 84 17.08 -8.79 -4.03
CA PRO A 84 17.67 -9.31 -5.26
C PRO A 84 19.09 -8.74 -5.44
N LYS A 85 20.04 -9.58 -5.90
CA LYS A 85 21.44 -9.18 -6.07
C LYS A 85 21.64 -7.99 -7.01
N PHE A 86 20.70 -7.74 -7.92
CA PHE A 86 20.75 -6.60 -8.84
C PHE A 86 20.42 -5.27 -8.15
N TYR A 87 19.83 -5.28 -6.96
CA TYR A 87 19.32 -4.08 -6.30
C TYR A 87 20.44 -3.33 -5.57
N SER A 88 20.63 -2.08 -5.98
CA SER A 88 21.71 -1.17 -5.55
C SER A 88 21.30 -0.20 -4.45
N PHE A 89 20.00 -0.14 -4.11
CA PHE A 89 19.42 0.81 -3.16
C PHE A 89 19.71 2.28 -3.53
N SER A 90 19.36 2.66 -4.76
CA SER A 90 19.43 4.06 -5.19
C SER A 90 18.07 4.56 -5.66
N LEU A 91 17.80 5.85 -5.44
CA LEU A 91 16.57 6.48 -5.93
C LEU A 91 16.38 6.36 -7.43
N LYS A 92 17.48 6.49 -8.20
CA LYS A 92 17.46 6.33 -9.65
C LYS A 92 16.97 4.93 -10.03
N GLN A 93 17.54 3.89 -9.44
CA GLN A 93 17.15 2.52 -9.75
C GLN A 93 15.70 2.23 -9.35
N ASN A 94 15.21 2.78 -8.22
CA ASN A 94 13.79 2.64 -7.85
C ASN A 94 12.87 3.18 -8.95
N ASN A 95 13.17 4.37 -9.48
CA ASN A 95 12.39 4.95 -10.57
C ASN A 95 12.49 4.10 -11.84
N ASP A 96 13.69 3.67 -12.22
CA ASP A 96 13.89 2.80 -13.40
C ASP A 96 13.10 1.49 -13.28
N ILE A 97 13.09 0.87 -12.10
CA ILE A 97 12.30 -0.36 -11.82
C ILE A 97 10.80 -0.08 -12.00
N ILE A 98 10.29 1.00 -11.41
CA ILE A 98 8.87 1.36 -11.49
C ILE A 98 8.45 1.65 -12.94
N ASP A 99 9.24 2.44 -13.66
CA ASP A 99 8.91 2.85 -15.04
C ASP A 99 8.89 1.64 -15.98
N ASN A 100 9.90 0.77 -15.87
CA ASN A 100 9.94 -0.48 -16.63
C ASN A 100 8.75 -1.38 -16.28
N PHE A 101 8.39 -1.48 -15.01
CA PHE A 101 7.25 -2.28 -14.57
C PHE A 101 5.94 -1.76 -15.17
N LEU A 102 5.69 -0.44 -15.12
CA LEU A 102 4.50 0.17 -15.73
C LEU A 102 4.43 -0.05 -17.24
N VAL A 103 5.56 -0.02 -17.95
CA VAL A 103 5.60 -0.33 -19.39
C VAL A 103 5.17 -1.76 -19.66
N GLN A 104 5.63 -2.71 -18.85
CA GLN A 104 5.29 -4.13 -19.02
C GLN A 104 3.83 -4.44 -18.68
N ILE A 105 3.29 -3.81 -17.63
CA ILE A 105 1.85 -3.88 -17.32
C ILE A 105 1.02 -3.45 -18.53
N LYS A 106 1.36 -2.31 -19.13
CA LYS A 106 0.62 -1.78 -20.29
C LYS A 106 0.71 -2.68 -21.52
N LYS A 107 1.80 -3.44 -21.67
CA LYS A 107 1.97 -4.45 -22.73
C LYS A 107 1.27 -5.77 -22.42
N GLY A 108 0.78 -5.97 -21.19
CA GLY A 108 0.21 -7.24 -20.74
C GLY A 108 1.24 -8.33 -20.48
N ASP A 109 2.52 -7.96 -20.32
CA ASP A 109 3.65 -8.90 -20.24
C ASP A 109 4.11 -9.16 -18.79
N ILE A 110 3.22 -8.96 -17.81
CA ILE A 110 3.57 -9.03 -16.39
C ILE A 110 4.09 -10.40 -15.96
N ASN A 111 3.65 -11.46 -16.66
CA ASN A 111 4.00 -12.85 -16.36
C ASN A 111 5.42 -13.21 -16.82
N SER A 112 6.08 -12.35 -17.62
CA SER A 112 7.45 -12.58 -18.06
C SER A 112 8.50 -12.10 -17.04
N LEU A 113 8.07 -11.39 -15.99
CA LEU A 113 8.97 -10.89 -14.96
C LEU A 113 9.42 -11.99 -14.02
N GLU A 114 10.72 -12.01 -13.72
CA GLU A 114 11.21 -12.78 -12.57
C GLU A 114 10.56 -12.29 -11.28
N LEU A 115 10.12 -13.23 -10.44
CA LEU A 115 9.38 -12.94 -9.20
C LEU A 115 10.05 -11.87 -8.30
N PRO A 116 11.38 -11.87 -8.09
CA PRO A 116 11.99 -10.84 -7.24
C PRO A 116 11.91 -9.43 -7.84
N HIS A 117 12.02 -9.29 -9.17
CA HIS A 117 11.82 -8.01 -9.86
C HIS A 117 10.37 -7.56 -9.74
N PHE A 118 9.43 -8.49 -9.94
CA PHE A 118 8.00 -8.23 -9.83
C PHE A 118 7.63 -7.71 -8.43
N PHE A 119 8.04 -8.41 -7.36
CA PHE A 119 7.67 -8.04 -5.99
C PHE A 119 8.30 -6.71 -5.58
N LEU A 120 9.56 -6.47 -5.91
CA LEU A 120 10.22 -5.20 -5.61
C LEU A 120 9.52 -4.04 -6.33
N ALA A 121 9.22 -4.18 -7.63
CA ALA A 121 8.54 -3.15 -8.39
C ALA A 121 7.12 -2.87 -7.88
N ARG A 122 6.35 -3.92 -7.61
CA ARG A 122 5.01 -3.84 -7.00
C ARG A 122 5.05 -3.06 -5.70
N ASP A 123 5.98 -3.41 -4.81
CA ASP A 123 6.08 -2.83 -3.47
C ASP A 123 6.48 -1.36 -3.55
N LEU A 124 7.50 -1.03 -4.34
CA LEU A 124 7.93 0.35 -4.59
C LEU A 124 6.80 1.21 -5.17
N LEU A 125 6.09 0.69 -6.17
CA LEU A 125 5.01 1.41 -6.84
C LEU A 125 3.81 1.62 -5.90
N SER A 126 3.45 0.60 -5.11
CA SER A 126 2.28 0.61 -4.22
C SER A 126 2.25 1.78 -3.24
N VAL A 127 3.43 2.28 -2.84
CA VAL A 127 3.57 3.43 -1.93
C VAL A 127 2.89 4.68 -2.48
N ASP A 128 2.98 4.92 -3.79
CA ASP A 128 2.49 6.15 -4.43
C ASP A 128 1.01 6.03 -4.87
N LEU A 129 0.49 4.80 -4.98
CA LEU A 129 -0.81 4.53 -5.58
C LEU A 129 -2.00 5.11 -4.80
N PRO A 130 -2.09 5.07 -3.45
CA PRO A 130 -3.21 5.66 -2.73
C PRO A 130 -3.38 7.15 -3.02
N LYS A 131 -2.25 7.89 -3.01
CA LYS A 131 -2.21 9.31 -3.36
C LYS A 131 -2.63 9.55 -4.80
N ARG A 132 -2.10 8.75 -5.74
CA ARG A 132 -2.47 8.86 -7.17
C ARG A 132 -3.95 8.58 -7.39
N PHE A 133 -4.50 7.57 -6.71
CA PHE A 133 -5.93 7.22 -6.80
C PHE A 133 -6.78 8.41 -6.40
N HIS A 134 -6.51 8.98 -5.23
CA HIS A 134 -7.21 10.16 -4.73
C HIS A 134 -7.12 11.34 -5.71
N GLN A 135 -5.92 11.61 -6.24
CA GLN A 135 -5.72 12.66 -7.23
C GLN A 135 -6.51 12.42 -8.53
N TYR A 136 -6.56 11.18 -9.01
CA TYR A 136 -7.33 10.82 -10.20
C TYR A 136 -8.82 11.03 -9.98
N LEU A 137 -9.35 10.67 -8.81
CA LEU A 137 -10.75 10.92 -8.47
C LEU A 137 -11.07 12.43 -8.41
N LEU A 138 -10.26 13.20 -7.68
CA LEU A 138 -10.46 14.66 -7.53
C LEU A 138 -10.44 15.38 -8.88
N LYS A 139 -9.50 15.01 -9.75
CA LYS A 139 -9.32 15.61 -11.07
C LYS A 139 -10.21 15.01 -12.15
N LYS A 140 -11.03 14.01 -11.81
CA LYS A 140 -11.87 13.23 -12.74
C LYS A 140 -11.06 12.68 -13.92
N GLU A 141 -9.85 12.23 -13.64
CA GLU A 141 -8.96 11.67 -14.66
C GLU A 141 -9.43 10.27 -15.06
N ILE A 142 -9.15 9.89 -16.31
CA ILE A 142 -9.41 8.54 -16.81
C ILE A 142 -8.22 7.66 -16.45
N PHE A 143 -8.49 6.56 -15.76
CA PHE A 143 -7.49 5.56 -15.38
C PHE A 143 -8.10 4.16 -15.35
N SER A 144 -7.21 3.16 -15.35
CA SER A 144 -7.55 1.75 -15.25
C SER A 144 -7.16 1.20 -13.89
N ILE A 145 -7.92 0.20 -13.44
CA ILE A 145 -7.66 -0.61 -12.26
C ILE A 145 -7.33 -2.03 -12.71
N TYR A 146 -6.33 -2.62 -12.07
CA TYR A 146 -5.87 -3.98 -12.31
C TYR A 146 -5.65 -4.72 -10.99
N LEU A 147 -6.09 -5.97 -10.93
CA LEU A 147 -5.89 -6.86 -9.80
C LEU A 147 -4.70 -7.78 -10.09
N TYR A 148 -3.69 -7.79 -9.23
CA TYR A 148 -2.54 -8.68 -9.39
C TYR A 148 -2.94 -10.14 -9.11
N PRO A 149 -2.60 -11.10 -9.99
CA PRO A 149 -2.95 -12.52 -9.83
C PRO A 149 -1.93 -13.27 -8.95
N ILE A 150 -1.61 -12.77 -7.76
CA ILE A 150 -0.48 -13.21 -6.93
C ILE A 150 -0.86 -13.55 -5.49
N TYR A 151 -2.07 -14.07 -5.30
CA TYR A 151 -2.59 -14.45 -4.00
C TYR A 151 -3.16 -15.86 -4.05
N ASP A 152 -3.02 -16.60 -2.95
CA ASP A 152 -3.70 -17.88 -2.76
C ASP A 152 -4.92 -17.66 -1.88
N VAL A 153 -6.06 -18.26 -2.25
CA VAL A 153 -7.29 -18.19 -1.46
C VAL A 153 -7.33 -19.35 -0.48
N GLN A 154 -7.64 -19.04 0.78
CA GLN A 154 -7.82 -20.00 1.86
C GLN A 154 -9.09 -19.65 2.65
N HIS A 155 -9.57 -20.60 3.45
CA HIS A 155 -10.71 -20.37 4.35
C HIS A 155 -10.29 -20.74 5.78
N ASN A 156 -10.66 -19.91 6.74
CA ASN A 156 -10.45 -20.23 8.15
C ASN A 156 -11.55 -21.16 8.69
N SER A 157 -11.40 -21.62 9.94
CA SER A 157 -12.36 -22.51 10.61
C SER A 157 -13.78 -21.93 10.72
N ASN A 158 -13.92 -20.60 10.64
CA ASN A 158 -15.19 -19.90 10.71
C ASN A 158 -15.82 -19.68 9.32
N GLY A 159 -15.16 -20.12 8.24
CA GLY A 159 -15.60 -19.93 6.85
C GLY A 159 -15.18 -18.61 6.22
N ASN A 160 -14.49 -17.72 6.94
CA ASN A 160 -14.04 -16.44 6.40
C ASN A 160 -12.95 -16.67 5.34
N THR A 161 -12.97 -15.83 4.31
CA THR A 161 -11.98 -15.92 3.22
C THR A 161 -10.70 -15.20 3.61
N LEU A 162 -9.58 -15.92 3.48
CA LEU A 162 -8.23 -15.43 3.73
C LEU A 162 -7.45 -15.40 2.41
N LEU A 163 -6.84 -14.27 2.09
CA LEU A 163 -5.90 -14.13 0.99
C LEU A 163 -4.47 -14.22 1.52
N LYS A 164 -3.71 -15.17 0.99
CA LYS A 164 -2.29 -15.31 1.26
C LYS A 164 -1.51 -14.56 0.18
N ILE A 165 -0.91 -13.44 0.55
CA ILE A 165 -0.22 -12.52 -0.35
C ILE A 165 1.28 -12.71 -0.21
N LYS A 166 1.94 -13.07 -1.31
CA LYS A 166 3.39 -13.24 -1.36
C LYS A 166 4.11 -11.89 -1.33
N ASN A 167 5.24 -11.83 -0.64
CA ASN A 167 6.15 -10.68 -0.62
C ASN A 167 7.55 -11.07 -1.10
N LEU A 168 8.42 -10.07 -1.24
CA LEU A 168 9.80 -10.23 -1.71
C LEU A 168 10.62 -11.23 -0.88
N GLU A 169 10.35 -11.33 0.42
CA GLU A 169 11.10 -12.15 1.39
C GLU A 169 10.54 -13.57 1.57
N ASP A 170 9.63 -14.03 0.69
CA ASP A 170 8.85 -15.28 0.85
C ASP A 170 7.96 -15.33 2.11
N GLU A 171 7.93 -14.26 2.92
CA GLU A 171 6.97 -14.11 4.00
C GLU A 171 5.58 -13.76 3.44
N ASN A 172 4.61 -14.60 3.77
CA ASN A 172 3.25 -14.40 3.33
C ASN A 172 2.49 -13.55 4.34
N PHE A 173 1.88 -12.48 3.87
CA PHE A 173 0.89 -11.74 4.64
C PHE A 173 -0.48 -12.38 4.43
N ILE A 174 -1.20 -12.64 5.52
CA ILE A 174 -2.56 -13.17 5.48
C ILE A 174 -3.51 -12.00 5.66
N LEU A 175 -4.39 -11.81 4.68
CA LEU A 175 -5.42 -10.80 4.68
C LEU A 175 -6.79 -11.47 4.79
N GLU A 176 -7.52 -11.21 5.86
CA GLU A 176 -8.94 -11.52 5.91
C GLU A 176 -9.69 -10.49 5.07
N VAL A 177 -10.52 -10.97 4.13
CA VAL A 177 -11.31 -10.13 3.23
C VAL A 177 -12.79 -10.31 3.47
N ASP A 178 -13.53 -9.21 3.31
CA ASP A 178 -14.98 -9.21 3.43
C ASP A 178 -15.67 -9.51 2.09
N GLU A 179 -17.00 -9.59 2.10
CA GLU A 179 -17.77 -9.87 0.89
C GLU A 179 -17.62 -8.77 -0.17
N ILE A 180 -17.52 -7.50 0.23
CA ILE A 180 -17.37 -6.39 -0.71
C ILE A 180 -16.02 -6.42 -1.41
N ASP A 181 -14.93 -6.79 -0.71
CA ASP A 181 -13.62 -7.02 -1.33
C ASP A 181 -13.69 -8.11 -2.39
N LEU A 182 -14.35 -9.23 -2.09
CA LEU A 182 -14.50 -10.34 -3.02
C LEU A 182 -15.30 -9.92 -4.26
N ILE A 183 -16.34 -9.10 -4.09
CA ILE A 183 -17.11 -8.53 -5.21
C ILE A 183 -16.24 -7.59 -6.05
N ILE A 184 -15.45 -6.71 -5.41
CA ILE A 184 -14.51 -5.81 -6.09
C ILE A 184 -13.51 -6.63 -6.92
N MET A 185 -12.86 -7.61 -6.31
CA MET A 185 -11.89 -8.48 -6.97
C MET A 185 -12.51 -9.29 -8.11
N LYS A 186 -13.71 -9.85 -7.92
CA LYS A 186 -14.45 -10.58 -8.96
C LYS A 186 -14.85 -9.70 -10.13
N THR A 187 -15.11 -8.42 -9.88
CA THR A 187 -15.43 -7.43 -10.92
C THR A 187 -14.17 -7.07 -11.73
N ILE A 188 -13.00 -7.00 -11.09
CA ILE A 188 -11.71 -6.74 -11.72
C ILE A 188 -11.07 -8.04 -12.24
N LYS A 189 -11.72 -8.72 -13.20
CA LYS A 189 -11.17 -9.96 -13.81
C LYS A 189 -9.96 -9.70 -14.71
N LYS A 190 -9.90 -8.51 -15.28
CA LYS A 190 -8.87 -8.02 -16.20
C LYS A 190 -8.76 -6.51 -16.00
N PRO A 191 -7.71 -5.85 -16.52
CA PRO A 191 -7.64 -4.40 -16.47
C PRO A 191 -8.96 -3.77 -16.96
N ILE A 192 -9.53 -2.88 -16.15
CA ILE A 192 -10.83 -2.26 -16.39
C ILE A 192 -10.74 -0.76 -16.10
N ARG A 193 -11.41 0.04 -16.92
CA ARG A 193 -11.52 1.50 -16.70
C ARG A 193 -12.34 1.76 -15.44
N TYR A 194 -11.91 2.71 -14.60
CA TYR A 194 -12.53 2.93 -13.28
C TYR A 194 -14.04 3.26 -13.35
N ASP A 195 -14.45 4.09 -14.31
CA ASP A 195 -15.86 4.42 -14.53
C ASP A 195 -16.71 3.19 -14.94
N SER A 196 -16.17 2.31 -15.79
CA SER A 196 -16.81 1.05 -16.18
C SER A 196 -16.88 0.10 -15.00
N PHE A 197 -15.84 0.07 -14.16
CA PHE A 197 -15.85 -0.67 -12.91
C PHE A 197 -16.94 -0.16 -11.96
N ILE A 198 -17.06 1.15 -11.74
CA ILE A 198 -18.11 1.73 -10.89
C ILE A 198 -19.50 1.41 -11.45
N SER A 199 -19.71 1.53 -12.76
CA SER A 199 -20.99 1.14 -13.39
C SER A 199 -21.33 -0.33 -13.16
N ASN A 200 -20.34 -1.23 -13.20
CA ASN A 200 -20.56 -2.64 -12.88
C ASN A 200 -20.89 -2.84 -11.40
N MET A 201 -20.23 -2.12 -10.50
CA MET A 201 -20.48 -2.21 -9.06
C MET A 201 -21.88 -1.70 -8.69
N LYS A 202 -22.40 -0.69 -9.39
CA LYS A 202 -23.77 -0.19 -9.17
C LYS A 202 -24.85 -1.23 -9.44
N ASN A 203 -24.58 -2.23 -10.29
CA ASN A 203 -25.55 -3.30 -10.56
C ASN A 203 -25.77 -4.24 -9.37
N TYR A 204 -24.96 -4.14 -8.31
CA TYR A 204 -25.13 -4.94 -7.10
C TYR A 204 -26.08 -4.29 -6.08
N VAL A 205 -26.62 -3.09 -6.36
CA VAL A 205 -27.60 -2.42 -5.51
C VAL A 205 -28.91 -2.27 -6.26
N GLU A 206 -29.99 -2.74 -5.63
CA GLU A 206 -31.34 -2.72 -6.22
C GLU A 206 -31.98 -1.32 -6.12
N ASP A 207 -31.68 -0.58 -5.05
CA ASP A 207 -32.19 0.77 -4.80
C ASP A 207 -31.34 1.85 -5.48
N ARG A 208 -31.95 2.58 -6.42
CA ARG A 208 -31.31 3.63 -7.22
C ARG A 208 -31.52 5.04 -6.64
N ASP A 209 -31.39 5.17 -5.33
CA ASP A 209 -31.30 6.49 -4.73
C ASP A 209 -29.88 7.05 -4.91
N ASN A 210 -29.77 8.30 -5.37
CA ASN A 210 -28.52 9.00 -5.54
C ASN A 210 -27.69 9.07 -4.24
N GLU A 211 -28.34 9.18 -3.08
CA GLU A 211 -27.63 9.21 -1.80
C GLU A 211 -26.96 7.87 -1.49
N ILE A 212 -27.71 6.77 -1.66
CA ILE A 212 -27.23 5.40 -1.46
C ILE A 212 -26.09 5.08 -2.45
N GLU A 213 -26.24 5.48 -3.73
CA GLU A 213 -25.19 5.30 -4.73
C GLU A 213 -23.90 6.03 -4.37
N ASN A 214 -24.01 7.26 -3.85
CA ASN A 214 -22.83 8.05 -3.45
C ASN A 214 -22.12 7.42 -2.25
N GLN A 215 -22.88 6.97 -1.24
CA GLN A 215 -22.32 6.26 -0.08
C GLN A 215 -21.63 4.95 -0.50
N LEU A 216 -22.23 4.21 -1.43
CA LEU A 216 -21.62 3.00 -1.99
C LEU A 216 -20.31 3.31 -2.71
N ILE A 217 -20.27 4.34 -3.57
CA ILE A 217 -19.05 4.73 -4.28
C ILE A 217 -17.95 5.12 -3.29
N GLU A 218 -18.29 5.86 -2.23
CA GLU A 218 -17.34 6.22 -1.17
C GLU A 218 -16.78 4.97 -0.47
N LEU A 219 -17.63 4.01 -0.12
CA LEU A 219 -17.23 2.74 0.47
C LEU A 219 -16.31 1.96 -0.47
N ILE A 220 -16.69 1.80 -1.75
CA ILE A 220 -15.88 1.12 -2.76
C ILE A 220 -14.51 1.79 -2.91
N ASN A 221 -14.45 3.12 -2.91
CA ASN A 221 -13.19 3.85 -3.02
C ASN A 221 -12.30 3.63 -1.79
N LYS A 222 -12.87 3.58 -0.59
CA LYS A 222 -12.12 3.21 0.63
C LYS A 222 -11.59 1.78 0.53
N ARG A 223 -12.40 0.82 0.08
CA ARG A 223 -11.96 -0.57 -0.13
C ARG A 223 -10.88 -0.69 -1.22
N ILE A 224 -10.95 0.08 -2.31
CA ILE A 224 -9.89 0.11 -3.32
C ILE A 224 -8.57 0.62 -2.71
N ILE A 225 -8.61 1.69 -1.92
CA ILE A 225 -7.42 2.21 -1.24
C ILE A 225 -6.83 1.13 -0.32
N PHE A 226 -7.67 0.47 0.48
CA PHE A 226 -7.27 -0.65 1.31
C PHE A 226 -6.56 -1.74 0.49
N LEU A 227 -7.17 -2.23 -0.59
CA LEU A 227 -6.59 -3.27 -1.46
C LEU A 227 -5.31 -2.81 -2.19
N ILE A 228 -5.19 -1.53 -2.53
CA ILE A 228 -3.95 -0.92 -3.04
C ILE A 228 -2.84 -1.02 -2.00
N THR A 229 -3.11 -0.62 -0.76
CA THR A 229 -2.10 -0.68 0.33
C THR A 229 -1.74 -2.11 0.73
N CYS A 230 -2.66 -3.06 0.51
CA CYS A 230 -2.39 -4.50 0.60
C CYS A 230 -1.63 -5.06 -0.62
N LYS A 231 -1.23 -4.22 -1.58
CA LYS A 231 -0.46 -4.60 -2.78
C LYS A 231 -1.21 -5.57 -3.70
N LEU A 232 -2.54 -5.53 -3.68
CA LEU A 232 -3.41 -6.35 -4.53
C LEU A 232 -3.89 -5.60 -5.77
N ILE A 233 -4.10 -4.29 -5.66
CA ILE A 233 -4.59 -3.46 -6.76
C ILE A 233 -3.49 -2.53 -7.27
N LEU A 234 -3.41 -2.44 -8.59
CA LEU A 234 -2.67 -1.44 -9.35
C LEU A 234 -3.63 -0.47 -10.02
N ILE A 235 -3.24 0.80 -10.07
CA ILE A 235 -3.87 1.80 -10.92
C ILE A 235 -2.86 2.42 -11.88
N TYR A 236 -3.29 2.67 -13.12
CA TYR A 236 -2.44 3.29 -14.14
C TYR A 236 -3.28 3.98 -15.22
N LYS A 237 -2.64 4.85 -16.00
CA LYS A 237 -3.23 5.49 -17.18
C LYS A 237 -2.79 4.80 -18.46
#